data_AF-A0A5Q4FUD1-F1
#
_entry.id   AF-A0A5Q4FUD1-F1
#
_cell.length_a   1.000
_cell.length_b   1.000
_cell.length_c   1.000
_cell.angle_alpha   90.00
_cell.angle_beta   90.00
_cell.angle_gamma   90.00
#
_symmetry.space_group_name_H-M   'P 1'
#
loop_
_entity.id
_entity.type
_entity.pdbx_description
1 polymer ?
#
loop_
_entity_poly.entity_id
_entity_poly.type
_entity_poly.pdbx_seq_one_letter_code
_entity_poly.pdbx_strand_id
1 'polypeptide(L)'
;MPLVACPTCGEDDDLTGRREDGSDGDDRLLLTCGRCGHTWDRDTSLRCGLCGSEDIEGVPTSTLQEKGRGDQWAPSGIRLVYYCWACGGDDVTSSTPRCGPNPPPGGSQDLRAFRGRGG
;
A
#
# COMPACT_ATOMS: atom_id res chain seq x y z
N MET A 1 7.11 3.27 -15.31
CA MET A 1 7.81 2.45 -14.30
C MET A 1 8.77 3.37 -13.59
N PRO A 2 8.68 3.61 -12.28
CA PRO A 2 9.65 4.48 -11.62
C PRO A 2 10.96 3.70 -11.43
N LEU A 3 11.99 4.11 -12.17
CA LEU A 3 13.38 3.71 -11.94
C LEU A 3 13.86 4.47 -10.70
N VAL A 4 14.42 3.76 -9.73
CA VAL A 4 15.04 4.36 -8.55
C VAL A 4 16.50 4.65 -8.88
N ALA A 5 16.96 5.86 -8.58
CA ALA A 5 18.33 6.30 -8.87
C ALA A 5 18.91 7.07 -7.68
N CYS A 6 20.23 7.03 -7.52
CA CYS A 6 20.94 7.76 -6.49
C CYS A 6 20.78 9.27 -6.69
N PRO A 7 20.28 10.01 -5.69
CA PRO A 7 20.07 11.46 -5.83
C PRO A 7 21.37 12.26 -5.98
N THR A 8 22.51 11.67 -5.61
CA THR A 8 23.82 12.34 -5.61
C THR A 8 24.58 12.14 -6.91
N CYS A 9 24.64 10.91 -7.44
CA CYS A 9 25.45 10.59 -8.62
C CYS A 9 24.65 10.04 -9.80
N GLY A 10 23.33 9.82 -9.65
CA GLY A 10 22.46 9.28 -10.68
C GLY A 10 22.55 7.77 -10.91
N GLU A 11 23.32 7.04 -10.11
CA GLU A 11 23.47 5.59 -10.25
C GLU A 11 22.14 4.86 -10.00
N ASP A 12 21.73 3.99 -10.92
CA ASP A 12 20.48 3.22 -10.84
C ASP A 12 20.66 1.69 -10.82
N ASP A 13 21.89 1.19 -11.04
CA ASP A 13 22.19 -0.25 -11.09
C ASP A 13 22.78 -0.78 -9.76
N ASP A 14 23.83 -0.13 -9.25
CA ASP A 14 24.52 -0.56 -8.02
C ASP A 14 23.91 0.07 -6.76
N LEU A 15 22.71 -0.40 -6.41
CA LEU A 15 21.94 0.04 -5.24
C LEU A 15 21.67 -1.13 -4.29
N THR A 16 22.04 -0.99 -3.01
CA THR A 16 21.76 -1.98 -1.95
C THR A 16 20.66 -1.48 -1.02
N GLY A 17 19.61 -2.29 -0.82
CA GLY A 17 18.51 -1.96 0.10
C GLY A 17 18.63 -2.66 1.46
N ARG A 18 18.36 -1.94 2.54
CA ARG A 18 18.17 -2.48 3.90
C ARG A 18 16.83 -2.00 4.45
N ARG A 19 16.03 -2.93 4.96
CA ARG A 19 14.81 -2.61 5.71
C ARG A 19 15.18 -2.38 7.17
N GLU A 20 14.71 -1.28 7.73
CA GLU A 20 14.79 -0.99 9.16
C GLU A 20 13.37 -1.01 9.72
N ASP A 21 13.13 -1.84 10.72
CA ASP A 21 11.84 -1.93 11.42
C ASP A 21 11.63 -0.63 12.23
N GLY A 22 10.72 0.22 11.77
CA GLY A 22 10.32 1.40 12.54
C GLY A 22 9.47 1.00 13.74
N SER A 23 9.75 1.58 14.90
CA SER A 23 9.07 1.23 16.17
C SER A 23 7.55 1.45 16.20
N ASP A 24 6.98 2.11 15.19
CA ASP A 24 5.54 2.42 15.07
C ASP A 24 4.85 1.73 13.87
N GLY A 25 5.51 0.73 13.26
CA GLY A 25 5.03 0.07 12.04
C GLY A 25 5.35 0.84 10.76
N ASP A 26 6.27 1.80 10.84
CA ASP A 26 6.81 2.56 9.72
C ASP A 26 8.09 1.86 9.21
N ASP A 27 7.92 0.80 8.42
CA ASP A 27 9.05 0.08 7.82
C ASP A 27 9.77 1.00 6.83
N ARG A 28 11.03 1.33 7.12
CA ARG A 28 11.84 2.20 6.25
C ARG A 28 12.73 1.36 5.35
N LEU A 29 12.78 1.71 4.08
CA LEU A 29 13.70 1.08 3.13
C LEU A 29 14.84 2.04 2.84
N LEU A 30 15.98 1.87 3.51
CA LEU A 30 17.19 2.62 3.19
C LEU A 30 17.88 2.01 1.97
N LEU A 31 18.23 2.87 1.03
CA LEU A 31 19.05 2.53 -0.13
C LEU A 31 20.44 3.12 0.04
N THR A 32 21.46 2.34 -0.25
CA THR A 32 22.86 2.78 -0.31
C THR A 32 23.39 2.58 -1.73
N CYS A 33 23.96 3.64 -2.30
CA CYS A 33 24.63 3.58 -3.59
C CYS A 33 26.01 2.94 -3.44
N GLY A 34 26.29 1.86 -4.16
CA GLY A 34 27.60 1.21 -4.18
C GLY A 34 28.70 2.07 -4.81
N ARG A 35 28.32 2.99 -5.71
CA ARG A 35 29.28 3.86 -6.42
C ARG A 35 29.78 5.05 -5.61
N CYS A 36 28.89 5.75 -4.89
CA CYS A 36 29.24 6.96 -4.14
C CYS A 36 29.10 6.83 -2.62
N GLY A 37 28.54 5.72 -2.13
CA GLY A 37 28.32 5.48 -0.70
C GLY A 37 27.18 6.30 -0.08
N HIS A 38 26.45 7.10 -0.88
CA HIS A 38 25.32 7.87 -0.36
C HIS A 38 24.19 6.94 0.06
N THR A 39 23.67 7.15 1.26
CA THR A 39 22.51 6.42 1.79
C THR A 39 21.33 7.36 1.94
N TRP A 40 20.16 6.96 1.47
CA TRP A 40 18.92 7.72 1.56
C TRP A 40 17.72 6.81 1.84
N ASP A 41 16.67 7.39 2.41
CA ASP A 41 15.40 6.70 2.60
C ASP A 41 14.61 6.67 1.30
N ARG A 42 14.08 5.49 0.96
CA ARG A 42 13.09 5.35 -0.10
C ARG A 42 11.71 5.35 0.55
N ASP A 43 10.98 6.44 0.32
CA ASP A 43 9.56 6.52 0.66
C ASP A 43 8.80 5.38 -0.04
N THR A 44 8.41 4.37 0.73
CA THR A 44 7.55 3.27 0.30
C THR A 44 6.10 3.47 0.72
N SER A 45 5.80 4.62 1.33
CA SER A 45 4.47 4.98 1.79
C SER A 45 3.48 4.94 0.62
N LEU A 46 2.42 4.17 0.80
CA LEU A 46 1.32 4.15 -0.16
C LEU A 46 0.58 5.48 -0.05
N ARG A 47 0.44 6.18 -1.16
CA ARG A 47 -0.28 7.46 -1.23
C ARG A 47 -1.56 7.32 -2.06
N CYS A 48 -2.62 7.97 -1.60
CA CYS A 48 -3.91 7.90 -2.23
C CYS A 48 -3.85 8.65 -3.56
N GLY A 49 -4.15 7.98 -4.67
CA GLY A 49 -4.20 8.61 -5.99
C GLY A 49 -5.27 9.69 -6.14
N LEU A 50 -6.21 9.81 -5.18
CA LEU A 50 -7.27 10.82 -5.19
C LEU A 50 -6.92 12.07 -4.36
N CYS A 51 -6.47 11.88 -3.12
CA CYS A 51 -6.26 12.99 -2.16
C CYS A 51 -4.82 13.15 -1.68
N GLY A 52 -3.91 12.24 -2.04
CA GLY A 52 -2.50 12.25 -1.63
C GLY A 52 -2.24 11.83 -0.18
N SER A 53 -3.27 11.46 0.60
CA SER A 53 -3.12 10.98 1.96
C SER A 53 -2.41 9.62 2.01
N GLU A 54 -1.62 9.41 3.06
CA GLU A 54 -0.97 8.13 3.41
C GLU A 54 -1.85 7.26 4.31
N ASP A 55 -3.05 7.76 4.66
CA ASP A 55 -4.01 7.07 5.52
C ASP A 55 -4.74 5.96 4.75
N ILE A 56 -3.98 4.96 4.32
CA ILE A 56 -4.41 3.89 3.42
C ILE A 56 -4.27 2.54 4.12
N GLU A 57 -5.21 1.65 3.83
CA GLU A 57 -5.21 0.31 4.38
C GLU A 57 -5.58 -0.74 3.33
N GLY A 58 -4.82 -1.85 3.31
CA GLY A 58 -5.07 -2.97 2.42
C GLY A 58 -6.00 -4.00 3.05
N VAL A 59 -7.20 -4.17 2.48
CA VAL A 59 -8.18 -5.14 2.93
C VAL A 59 -8.24 -6.32 1.94
N PRO A 60 -7.95 -7.56 2.38
CA PRO A 60 -8.11 -8.74 1.53
C PRO A 60 -9.60 -8.97 1.25
N THR A 61 -9.97 -8.90 -0.02
CA THR A 61 -11.35 -9.01 -0.50
C THR A 61 -11.49 -10.21 -1.43
N SER A 62 -12.45 -11.09 -1.17
CA SER A 62 -12.77 -12.25 -2.01
C SER A 62 -13.73 -11.87 -3.15
N THR A 63 -13.24 -11.23 -4.21
CA THR A 63 -14.07 -10.75 -5.34
C THR A 63 -13.88 -11.48 -6.65
N LEU A 64 -12.90 -12.39 -6.76
CA LEU A 64 -12.76 -13.21 -7.96
C LEU A 64 -13.92 -14.22 -7.94
N GLN A 65 -14.91 -14.01 -8.80
CA GLN A 65 -15.97 -14.97 -9.01
C GLN A 65 -15.82 -15.53 -10.42
N GLU A 66 -15.67 -16.84 -10.53
CA GLU A 66 -15.62 -17.53 -11.82
C GLU A 66 -16.90 -18.30 -12.08
N LYS A 67 -17.33 -18.27 -13.35
CA LYS A 67 -18.57 -18.92 -13.77
C LYS A 67 -18.34 -20.43 -13.84
N GLY A 68 -18.87 -21.18 -12.87
CA GLY A 68 -18.86 -22.63 -12.89
C GLY A 68 -19.74 -23.19 -14.02
N ARG A 69 -19.51 -24.45 -14.43
CA ARG A 69 -20.46 -25.17 -15.31
C ARG A 69 -21.75 -25.45 -14.51
N GLY A 70 -22.77 -24.61 -14.67
CA GLY A 70 -24.05 -24.74 -13.98
C GLY A 70 -24.66 -23.43 -13.44
N ASP A 71 -24.18 -22.26 -13.88
CA ASP A 71 -24.65 -20.93 -13.41
C ASP A 71 -24.46 -20.69 -11.90
N GLN A 72 -23.43 -21.31 -11.33
CA GLN A 72 -23.00 -21.06 -9.96
C GLN A 72 -21.74 -20.18 -9.98
N TRP A 73 -21.72 -19.16 -9.13
CA TRP A 73 -20.58 -18.29 -8.91
C TRP A 73 -19.71 -18.89 -7.80
N ALA A 74 -18.49 -19.31 -8.13
CA ALA A 74 -17.54 -19.82 -7.15
C ALA A 74 -16.48 -18.75 -6.84
N PRO A 75 -16.18 -18.47 -5.55
CA PRO A 75 -15.08 -17.58 -5.20
C PRO A 75 -13.75 -18.26 -5.56
N SER A 76 -12.92 -17.61 -6.38
CA SER A 76 -11.71 -18.19 -6.93
C SER A 76 -10.41 -17.48 -6.57
N GLY A 77 -10.49 -16.43 -5.75
CA GLY A 77 -9.29 -15.82 -5.22
C GLY A 77 -9.55 -14.63 -4.30
N ILE A 78 -8.49 -14.30 -3.56
CA ILE A 78 -8.42 -13.15 -2.66
C ILE A 78 -7.62 -12.07 -3.38
N ARG A 79 -8.23 -10.89 -3.55
CA ARG A 79 -7.57 -9.68 -4.04
C ARG A 79 -7.32 -8.75 -2.87
N LEU A 80 -6.13 -8.18 -2.76
CA LEU A 80 -5.87 -7.08 -1.82
C LEU A 80 -6.40 -5.76 -2.44
N VAL A 81 -7.31 -5.07 -1.75
CA VAL A 81 -7.87 -3.78 -2.16
C VAL A 81 -7.44 -2.71 -1.17
N TYR A 82 -6.90 -1.59 -1.66
CA TYR A 82 -6.42 -0.50 -0.81
C TYR A 82 -7.48 0.60 -0.67
N TYR A 83 -7.87 0.91 0.57
CA TYR A 83 -8.85 1.93 0.90
C TYR A 83 -8.18 3.13 1.55
N CYS A 84 -8.57 4.34 1.16
CA CYS A 84 -8.13 5.57 1.80
C CYS A 84 -9.16 6.05 2.81
N TRP A 85 -8.78 6.15 4.07
CA TRP A 85 -9.64 6.62 5.15
C TRP A 85 -9.87 8.13 5.15
N ALA A 86 -8.96 8.91 4.55
CA ALA A 86 -9.08 10.36 4.49
C ALA A 86 -10.18 10.84 3.52
N CYS A 87 -10.37 10.14 2.38
CA CYS A 87 -11.39 10.51 1.39
C CYS A 87 -12.47 9.43 1.19
N GLY A 88 -12.33 8.28 1.84
CA GLY A 88 -13.20 7.12 1.68
C GLY A 88 -13.09 6.43 0.32
N GLY A 89 -12.03 6.68 -0.44
CA GLY A 89 -11.84 6.05 -1.75
C GLY A 89 -11.46 4.57 -1.64
N ASP A 90 -11.89 3.77 -2.60
CA ASP A 90 -11.50 2.38 -2.74
C ASP A 90 -10.57 2.19 -3.96
N ASP A 91 -9.71 1.17 -3.88
CA ASP A 91 -8.73 0.83 -4.90
C ASP A 91 -7.83 2.03 -5.30
N VAL A 92 -7.45 2.82 -4.28
CA VAL A 92 -6.80 4.15 -4.45
C VAL A 92 -5.38 4.11 -4.99
N THR A 93 -4.78 2.92 -5.06
CA THR A 93 -3.46 2.66 -5.64
C THR A 93 -3.56 2.13 -7.08
N SER A 94 -4.77 1.90 -7.60
CA SER A 94 -4.97 1.50 -8.99
C SER A 94 -4.75 2.67 -9.96
N SER A 95 -4.56 2.36 -11.24
CA SER A 95 -4.47 3.36 -12.31
C SER A 95 -5.79 4.10 -12.56
N THR A 96 -6.90 3.62 -12.02
CA THR A 96 -8.23 4.24 -12.12
C THR A 96 -8.90 4.26 -10.76
N PRO A 97 -8.40 5.09 -9.82
CA PRO A 97 -8.95 5.15 -8.47
C PRO A 97 -10.40 5.64 -8.51
N ARG A 98 -11.27 5.08 -7.67
CA ARG A 98 -12.69 5.42 -7.64
C ARG A 98 -13.07 5.97 -6.28
N CYS A 99 -14.00 6.92 -6.27
CA CYS A 99 -14.74 7.23 -5.06
C CYS A 99 -15.82 6.15 -4.91
N GLY A 100 -15.68 5.30 -3.91
CA GLY A 100 -16.70 4.33 -3.52
C GLY A 100 -17.02 4.46 -2.03
N PRO A 101 -17.95 3.64 -1.53
CA PRO A 101 -18.21 3.58 -0.10
C PRO A 101 -17.00 3.00 0.64
N ASN A 102 -16.76 3.48 1.87
CA ASN A 102 -15.79 2.93 2.82
C ASN A 102 -15.86 1.39 2.89
N PRO A 103 -14.76 0.72 3.27
CA PRO A 103 -14.73 -0.74 3.34
C PRO A 103 -15.85 -1.30 4.22
N PRO A 104 -16.38 -2.49 3.90
CA PRO A 104 -17.48 -3.10 4.64
C PRO A 104 -17.11 -3.32 6.12
N PRO A 105 -18.08 -3.18 7.05
CA PRO A 105 -17.84 -3.44 8.47
C PRO A 105 -17.43 -4.91 8.64
N GLY A 106 -16.23 -5.14 9.17
CA GLY A 106 -15.64 -6.47 9.36
C GLY A 106 -14.22 -6.63 8.81
N GLY A 107 -13.74 -5.69 7.99
CA GLY A 107 -12.31 -5.50 7.74
C GLY A 107 -11.82 -4.33 8.57
N SER A 108 -10.84 -4.58 9.47
CA SER A 108 -9.95 -3.62 10.17
C SER A 108 -10.50 -2.41 10.95
N GLN A 109 -11.78 -2.04 10.79
CA GLN A 109 -12.43 -0.96 11.55
C GLN A 109 -12.26 -1.13 13.06
N ASP A 110 -12.25 -2.38 13.53
CA ASP A 110 -12.00 -2.71 14.93
C ASP A 110 -10.60 -2.27 15.37
N LEU A 111 -9.55 -2.49 14.57
CA LEU A 111 -8.16 -2.15 14.94
C LEU A 111 -7.92 -0.64 15.06
N ARG A 112 -8.56 0.19 14.21
CA ARG A 112 -8.50 1.66 14.33
C ARG A 112 -9.36 2.21 15.46
N ALA A 113 -10.52 1.59 15.73
CA ALA A 113 -11.34 1.97 16.88
C ALA A 113 -10.60 1.78 18.22
N PHE A 114 -9.68 0.81 18.31
CA PHE A 114 -8.81 0.64 19.47
C PHE A 114 -7.63 1.64 19.52
N ARG A 115 -7.12 2.11 18.38
CA ARG A 115 -6.00 3.10 18.34
C ARG A 115 -6.38 4.48 18.87
N GLY A 116 -7.67 4.84 18.84
CA GLY A 116 -8.19 6.14 19.32
C GLY A 116 -8.58 6.21 20.79
N ARG A 117 -8.37 5.14 21.58
CA ARG A 117 -8.84 5.06 22.98
C ARG A 117 -7.72 4.71 23.96
N GLY A 118 -6.56 5.35 23.80
CA GLY A 118 -5.49 5.39 24.80
C GLY A 118 -5.32 6.84 25.28
N GLY A 119 -6.15 7.24 26.24
CA GLY A 119 -6.01 8.46 27.03
C GLY A 119 -5.82 8.09 28.48
#